data_AF-A0A937WJ07-F1
#
_entry.id   AF-A0A937WJ07-F1
#
_cell.length_a   1.000
_cell.length_b   1.000
_cell.length_c   1.000
_cell.angle_alpha   90.00
_cell.angle_beta   90.00
_cell.angle_gamma   90.00
#
_symmetry.space_group_name_H-M   'P 1'
#
loop_
_entity.id
_entity.type
_entity.pdbx_description
1 polymer ?
#
loop_
_entity_poly.entity_id
_entity_poly.type
_entity_poly.pdbx_seq_one_letter_code
_entity_poly.pdbx_strand_id
1 'polypeptide(L)'
;MRYFIVACFIGLLLCGNIQAATMEVSIYYDPAKGNAWIDPAQVAPAVEKALTEKKIECSIMNTKALVDYMNANPEGIVIMTSGIAPGEIFKSQGDKDLVHKWLFAGGIMFWTGDWPFYYWDVPANCPGAGGEASVFGVTMTQGADGTKVKATAKGKELIPSINKEHLSSRPVSMAILDSRKFTYESYADNGTLADPIAFQAEEMKGWFVNVHTWPEGVITKEQLGLEMAELLENRFLVDQDVEAKDKLAATWGLIKNF
;
A
#
# COMPACT_ATOMS: atom_id res chain seq x y z
N MET A 1 -4.82 60.40 -43.03
CA MET A 1 -4.62 58.99 -43.45
C MET A 1 -3.12 58.75 -43.48
N ARG A 2 -2.47 57.87 -42.71
CA ARG A 2 -2.86 56.69 -41.92
C ARG A 2 -1.83 56.58 -40.78
N TYR A 3 -2.26 56.25 -39.56
CA TYR A 3 -1.37 55.85 -38.46
C TYR A 3 -1.15 54.33 -38.55
N PHE A 4 0.10 53.89 -38.56
CA PHE A 4 0.51 52.49 -38.41
C PHE A 4 0.78 52.24 -36.93
N ILE A 5 -0.07 51.46 -36.27
CA ILE A 5 0.18 50.94 -34.92
C ILE A 5 0.78 49.55 -35.11
N VAL A 6 2.07 49.41 -34.79
CA VAL A 6 2.74 48.12 -34.64
C VAL A 6 2.40 47.61 -33.24
N ALA A 7 1.53 46.60 -33.16
CA ALA A 7 1.23 45.91 -31.92
C ALA A 7 2.19 44.72 -31.77
N CYS A 8 3.23 44.87 -30.94
CA CYS A 8 4.05 43.76 -30.46
C CYS A 8 3.23 42.96 -29.44
N PHE A 9 2.71 41.80 -29.84
CA PHE A 9 2.21 40.80 -28.91
C PHE A 9 3.39 39.97 -28.40
N ILE A 10 3.82 40.26 -27.17
CA ILE A 10 4.68 39.37 -26.38
C ILE A 10 3.76 38.27 -25.84
N GLY A 11 3.77 37.11 -26.49
CA GLY A 11 3.14 35.90 -25.97
C GLY A 11 3.97 35.33 -24.83
N LEU A 12 3.54 35.55 -23.59
CA LEU A 12 4.04 34.82 -22.42
C LEU A 12 3.52 33.38 -22.52
N LEU A 13 4.36 32.46 -22.96
CA LEU A 13 4.15 31.02 -22.83
C LEU A 13 4.36 30.65 -21.36
N LEU A 14 3.28 30.67 -20.58
CA LEU A 14 3.20 29.96 -19.30
C LEU A 14 3.17 28.47 -19.63
N CYS A 15 4.35 27.85 -19.70
CA CYS A 15 4.48 26.40 -19.60
C CYS A 15 4.05 25.99 -18.19
N GLY A 16 2.75 25.78 -17.99
CA GLY A 16 2.27 25.05 -16.83
C GLY A 16 2.82 23.63 -16.92
N ASN A 17 3.77 23.30 -16.06
CA ASN A 17 4.17 21.92 -15.83
C ASN A 17 2.95 21.18 -15.30
N ILE A 18 2.22 20.50 -16.19
CA ILE A 18 1.27 19.46 -15.79
C ILE A 18 2.15 18.29 -15.35
N GLN A 19 2.60 18.33 -14.09
CA GLN A 19 3.24 17.20 -13.47
C GLN A 19 2.13 16.15 -13.32
N ALA A 20 2.23 15.05 -14.06
CA ALA A 20 1.40 13.89 -13.79
C ALA A 20 1.60 13.55 -12.30
N ALA A 21 0.51 13.53 -11.53
CA ALA A 21 0.58 13.14 -10.13
C ALA A 21 1.06 11.69 -10.09
N THR A 22 2.34 11.50 -9.78
CA THR A 22 2.87 10.18 -9.45
C THR A 22 2.17 9.75 -8.16
N MET A 23 1.72 8.50 -8.09
CA MET A 23 1.20 7.96 -6.84
C MET A 23 2.40 7.85 -5.90
N GLU A 24 2.54 8.81 -4.99
CA GLU A 24 3.60 8.83 -4.00
C GLU A 24 3.42 7.65 -3.04
N VAL A 25 4.47 6.84 -2.86
CA VAL A 25 4.45 5.72 -1.91
C VAL A 25 4.88 6.23 -0.54
N SER A 26 4.03 6.10 0.47
CA SER A 26 4.31 6.55 1.85
C SER A 26 4.66 5.38 2.75
N ILE A 27 5.77 5.46 3.48
CA ILE A 27 6.18 4.46 4.46
C ILE A 27 5.83 5.00 5.85
N TYR A 28 4.95 4.33 6.58
CA TYR A 28 4.63 4.73 7.94
C TYR A 28 5.69 4.22 8.93
N TYR A 29 6.28 5.15 9.68
CA TYR A 29 7.07 4.88 10.88
C TYR A 29 7.00 6.07 11.84
N ASP A 30 6.60 5.82 13.07
CA ASP A 30 6.58 6.82 14.14
C ASP A 30 7.19 6.25 15.43
N PRO A 31 8.39 6.70 15.85
CA PRO A 31 9.04 6.20 17.07
C PRO A 31 8.27 6.58 18.35
N ALA A 32 7.30 7.49 18.29
CA ALA A 32 6.45 7.83 19.43
C ALA A 32 5.28 6.84 19.64
N LYS A 33 5.08 5.89 18.72
CA LYS A 33 4.00 4.91 18.77
C LYS A 33 4.52 3.52 19.13
N GLY A 34 3.64 2.70 19.71
CA GLY A 34 3.94 1.30 20.00
C GLY A 34 4.11 0.46 18.72
N ASN A 35 4.74 -0.70 18.88
CA ASN A 35 4.82 -1.73 17.86
C ASN A 35 4.50 -3.11 18.48
N ALA A 36 4.33 -4.11 17.62
CA ALA A 36 4.11 -5.49 18.02
C ALA A 36 4.85 -6.42 17.04
N TRP A 37 5.60 -7.39 17.59
CA TRP A 37 6.29 -8.50 16.89
C TRP A 37 7.30 -8.14 15.80
N ILE A 38 7.46 -6.85 15.50
CA ILE A 38 8.39 -6.34 14.52
C ILE A 38 9.00 -5.02 15.01
N ASP A 39 10.25 -4.78 14.63
CA ASP A 39 10.93 -3.51 14.89
C ASP A 39 10.79 -2.58 13.66
N PRO A 40 9.86 -1.61 13.68
CA PRO A 40 9.65 -0.70 12.54
C PRO A 40 10.89 0.17 12.27
N ALA A 41 11.76 0.39 13.26
CA ALA A 41 13.01 1.13 13.07
C ALA A 41 14.01 0.39 12.16
N GLN A 42 13.82 -0.92 11.97
CA GLN A 42 14.60 -1.74 11.03
C GLN A 42 13.85 -1.97 9.71
N VAL A 43 12.52 -2.14 9.78
CA VAL A 43 11.71 -2.42 8.58
C VAL A 43 11.60 -1.20 7.68
N ALA A 44 11.31 -0.01 8.23
CA ALA A 44 11.09 1.18 7.42
C ALA A 44 12.32 1.55 6.56
N PRO A 45 13.56 1.58 7.10
CA PRO A 45 14.74 1.81 6.28
C PRO A 45 15.01 0.69 5.26
N ALA A 46 14.67 -0.57 5.58
CA ALA A 46 14.84 -1.67 4.63
C ALA A 46 13.88 -1.56 3.44
N VAL A 47 12.62 -1.17 3.69
CA VAL A 47 11.63 -0.88 2.65
C VAL A 47 12.05 0.34 1.82
N GLU A 48 12.44 1.45 2.46
CA GLU A 48 12.90 2.67 1.79
C GLU A 48 14.10 2.38 0.86
N LYS A 49 15.07 1.61 1.35
CA LYS A 49 16.22 1.18 0.57
C LYS A 49 15.80 0.38 -0.66
N ALA A 50 14.92 -0.61 -0.50
CA ALA A 50 14.45 -1.45 -1.60
C ALA A 50 13.70 -0.63 -2.67
N LEU A 51 12.81 0.28 -2.23
CA LEU A 51 12.11 1.21 -3.13
C LEU A 51 13.09 2.14 -3.87
N THR A 52 14.10 2.66 -3.17
CA THR A 52 15.14 3.51 -3.76
C THR A 52 15.96 2.76 -4.82
N GLU A 53 16.37 1.52 -4.56
CA GLU A 53 17.07 0.66 -5.52
C GLU A 53 16.22 0.38 -6.76
N LYS A 54 14.90 0.33 -6.60
CA LYS A 54 13.88 0.22 -7.65
C LYS A 54 13.50 1.55 -8.31
N LYS A 55 14.07 2.67 -7.85
CA LYS A 55 13.75 4.03 -8.31
C LYS A 55 12.28 4.44 -8.10
N ILE A 56 11.64 3.89 -7.07
CA ILE A 56 10.31 4.28 -6.65
C ILE A 56 10.45 5.41 -5.63
N GLU A 57 9.86 6.57 -5.93
CA GLU A 57 9.84 7.70 -5.00
C GLU A 57 9.00 7.34 -3.77
N CYS A 58 9.57 7.55 -2.59
CA CYS A 58 8.90 7.30 -1.33
C CYS A 58 9.35 8.25 -0.22
N SER A 59 8.49 8.38 0.79
CA SER A 59 8.71 9.24 1.95
C SER A 59 8.38 8.47 3.23
N ILE A 60 9.27 8.51 4.24
CA ILE A 60 8.94 8.01 5.58
C ILE A 60 8.13 9.07 6.34
N MET A 61 6.97 8.66 6.87
CA MET A 61 6.01 9.54 7.53
C MET A 61 5.73 9.11 8.97
N ASN A 62 5.75 10.08 9.88
CA ASN A 62 5.20 9.92 11.22
C ASN A 62 3.66 9.95 11.19
N THR A 63 3.02 9.77 12.34
CA THR A 63 1.55 9.67 12.41
C THR A 63 0.83 10.92 11.92
N LYS A 64 1.37 12.10 12.22
CA LYS A 64 0.75 13.35 11.75
C LYS A 64 0.80 13.45 10.23
N ALA A 65 1.97 13.20 9.64
CA ALA A 65 2.15 13.23 8.20
C ALA A 65 1.32 12.15 7.49
N LEU A 66 1.16 10.96 8.09
CA LEU A 66 0.28 9.91 7.57
C LEU A 66 -1.17 10.38 7.47
N VAL A 67 -1.71 11.01 8.53
CA VAL A 67 -3.08 11.54 8.51
C VAL A 67 -3.24 12.61 7.44
N ASP A 68 -2.29 13.55 7.35
CA ASP A 68 -2.32 14.61 6.33
C ASP A 68 -2.29 13.98 4.92
N TYR A 69 -1.43 12.99 4.70
CA TYR A 69 -1.31 12.26 3.43
C TYR A 69 -2.58 11.52 3.05
N MET A 70 -3.17 10.73 3.95
CA MET A 70 -4.38 9.94 3.66
C MET A 70 -5.57 10.84 3.32
N ASN A 71 -5.69 12.01 3.94
CA ASN A 71 -6.72 12.98 3.61
C ASN A 71 -6.50 13.65 2.24
N ALA A 72 -5.25 13.91 1.87
CA ALA A 72 -4.90 14.55 0.60
C ALA A 72 -4.91 13.57 -0.59
N ASN A 73 -4.64 12.28 -0.34
CA ASN A 73 -4.42 11.27 -1.36
C ASN A 73 -5.34 10.05 -1.13
N PRO A 74 -6.64 10.14 -1.46
CA PRO A 74 -7.61 9.08 -1.21
C PRO A 74 -7.35 7.78 -1.98
N GLU A 75 -6.53 7.83 -3.03
CA GLU A 75 -6.08 6.68 -3.85
C GLU A 75 -4.57 6.42 -3.69
N GLY A 76 -3.95 6.98 -2.64
CA GLY A 76 -2.52 6.83 -2.38
C GLY A 76 -2.11 5.43 -1.94
N ILE A 77 -0.82 5.25 -1.70
CA ILE A 77 -0.22 3.99 -1.23
C ILE A 77 0.46 4.22 0.11
N VAL A 78 0.12 3.41 1.11
CA VAL A 78 0.75 3.43 2.44
C VAL A 78 1.32 2.05 2.76
N ILE A 79 2.58 2.00 3.18
CA ILE A 79 3.23 0.81 3.74
C ILE A 79 3.31 0.95 5.25
N MET A 80 2.50 0.16 5.96
CA MET A 80 2.52 0.06 7.41
C MET A 80 3.65 -0.88 7.84
N THR A 81 4.71 -0.32 8.43
CA THR A 81 5.89 -1.09 8.89
C THR A 81 5.82 -1.47 10.37
N SER A 82 4.74 -1.10 11.05
CA SER A 82 4.44 -1.42 12.45
C SER A 82 3.28 -2.41 12.53
N GLY A 83 3.38 -3.37 13.45
CA GLY A 83 2.28 -4.28 13.78
C GLY A 83 1.15 -3.65 14.62
N ILE A 84 1.23 -2.35 14.90
CA ILE A 84 0.19 -1.59 15.62
C ILE A 84 -0.18 -0.37 14.77
N ALA A 85 -1.48 -0.17 14.53
CA ALA A 85 -1.98 1.01 13.85
C ALA A 85 -1.93 2.25 14.76
N PRO A 86 -1.62 3.46 14.27
CA PRO A 86 -1.83 4.67 15.05
C PRO A 86 -3.32 4.90 15.32
N GLY A 87 -3.66 5.33 16.54
CA GLY A 87 -5.03 5.64 16.94
C GLY A 87 -5.67 6.72 16.08
N GLU A 88 -4.88 7.57 15.44
CA GLU A 88 -5.34 8.63 14.56
C GLU A 88 -5.99 8.10 13.27
N ILE A 89 -5.65 6.87 12.84
CA ILE A 89 -6.26 6.26 11.66
C ILE A 89 -7.25 5.15 12.00
N PHE A 90 -7.12 4.53 13.16
CA PHE A 90 -7.89 3.35 13.55
C PHE A 90 -8.15 3.29 15.07
N LYS A 91 -9.42 3.13 15.47
CA LYS A 91 -9.84 2.87 16.85
C LYS A 91 -10.97 1.83 16.95
N SER A 92 -11.10 0.95 15.95
CA SER A 92 -12.17 -0.04 15.85
C SER A 92 -13.58 0.57 15.82
N GLN A 93 -13.75 1.67 15.08
CA GLN A 93 -15.00 2.42 14.95
C GLN A 93 -15.69 2.27 13.59
N GLY A 94 -15.28 1.28 12.78
CA GLY A 94 -15.87 0.97 11.49
C GLY A 94 -15.70 2.10 10.49
N ASP A 95 -16.79 2.50 9.85
CA ASP A 95 -16.84 3.57 8.85
C ASP A 95 -16.40 4.95 9.36
N LYS A 96 -16.23 5.12 10.67
CA LYS A 96 -15.71 6.35 11.29
C LYS A 96 -14.18 6.43 11.26
N ASP A 97 -13.51 5.29 11.22
CA ASP A 97 -12.04 5.24 11.17
C ASP A 97 -11.53 5.74 9.81
N LEU A 98 -10.44 6.52 9.83
CA LEU A 98 -9.86 7.08 8.61
C LEU A 98 -9.40 5.96 7.67
N VAL A 99 -8.81 4.88 8.21
CA VAL A 99 -8.33 3.76 7.41
C VAL A 99 -9.45 3.07 6.63
N HIS A 100 -10.64 2.91 7.23
CA HIS A 100 -11.79 2.35 6.51
C HIS A 100 -12.19 3.28 5.35
N LYS A 101 -12.42 4.57 5.62
CA LYS A 101 -12.82 5.52 4.57
C LYS A 101 -11.81 5.58 3.44
N TRP A 102 -10.52 5.56 3.78
CA TRP A 102 -9.44 5.66 2.81
C TRP A 102 -9.32 4.42 1.92
N LEU A 103 -9.37 3.21 2.50
CA LEU A 103 -9.37 1.95 1.75
C LEU A 103 -10.59 1.85 0.82
N PHE A 104 -11.77 2.28 1.28
CA PHE A 104 -12.99 2.27 0.48
C PHE A 104 -13.03 3.39 -0.58
N ALA A 105 -12.23 4.45 -0.41
CA ALA A 105 -12.07 5.50 -1.40
C ALA A 105 -11.14 5.11 -2.56
N GLY A 106 -10.23 4.16 -2.35
CA GLY A 106 -9.27 3.71 -3.37
C GLY A 106 -7.84 3.49 -2.86
N GLY A 107 -7.56 3.86 -1.60
CA GLY A 107 -6.22 3.76 -1.03
C GLY A 107 -5.71 2.33 -0.93
N ILE A 108 -4.41 2.15 -1.08
CA ILE A 108 -3.74 0.85 -1.05
C ILE A 108 -2.86 0.77 0.21
N MET A 109 -3.15 -0.18 1.09
CA MET A 109 -2.37 -0.38 2.32
C MET A 109 -1.61 -1.70 2.28
N PHE A 110 -0.29 -1.61 2.36
CA PHE A 110 0.57 -2.74 2.68
C PHE A 110 0.70 -2.84 4.20
N TRP A 111 0.65 -4.06 4.72
CA TRP A 111 0.71 -4.32 6.15
C TRP A 111 1.64 -5.48 6.46
N THR A 112 2.54 -5.26 7.42
CA THR A 112 3.41 -6.28 8.02
C THR A 112 3.46 -6.09 9.54
N GLY A 113 4.02 -7.04 10.27
CA GLY A 113 4.12 -6.96 11.73
C GLY A 113 3.23 -7.96 12.45
N ASP A 114 2.03 -7.59 12.89
CA ASP A 114 1.07 -8.49 13.54
C ASP A 114 -0.21 -8.63 12.72
N TRP A 115 -1.17 -9.39 13.23
CA TRP A 115 -2.57 -9.38 12.82
C TRP A 115 -3.06 -7.94 12.55
N PRO A 116 -3.53 -7.63 11.33
CA PRO A 116 -4.03 -6.31 10.96
C PRO A 116 -5.03 -5.75 11.97
N PHE A 117 -4.78 -4.53 12.44
CA PHE A 117 -5.69 -3.80 13.33
C PHE A 117 -5.99 -4.48 14.68
N TYR A 118 -5.16 -5.44 15.11
CA TYR A 118 -5.32 -6.11 16.39
C TYR A 118 -5.07 -5.21 17.61
N TYR A 119 -4.26 -4.17 17.42
CA TYR A 119 -3.96 -3.12 18.40
C TYR A 119 -4.04 -1.72 17.77
N TRP A 120 -4.24 -0.69 18.59
CA TRP A 120 -3.98 0.70 18.19
C TRP A 120 -3.19 1.50 19.23
N ASP A 121 -2.25 2.35 18.82
CA ASP A 121 -1.29 3.11 19.64
C ASP A 121 -0.36 2.28 20.55
N VAL A 122 -0.93 1.39 21.37
CA VAL A 122 -0.27 0.57 22.39
C VAL A 122 -0.98 -0.78 22.53
N PRO A 123 -0.29 -1.85 23.00
CA PRO A 123 -0.91 -3.18 23.16
C PRO A 123 -2.14 -3.25 24.09
N ALA A 124 -2.32 -2.28 25.00
CA ALA A 124 -3.48 -2.23 25.90
C ALA A 124 -4.80 -1.89 25.16
N ASN A 125 -4.70 -1.24 24.02
CA ASN A 125 -5.82 -0.87 23.16
C ASN A 125 -6.01 -1.98 22.11
N CYS A 126 -6.76 -3.01 22.48
CA CYS A 126 -6.81 -4.28 21.77
C CYS A 126 -8.26 -4.71 21.50
N PRO A 127 -8.81 -4.43 20.30
CA PRO A 127 -10.06 -5.06 19.85
C PRO A 127 -9.82 -6.53 19.46
N GLY A 128 -8.56 -6.97 19.40
CA GLY A 128 -8.15 -8.29 18.95
C GLY A 128 -8.57 -8.54 17.51
N ALA A 129 -8.95 -9.78 17.21
CA ALA A 129 -9.46 -10.19 15.90
C ALA A 129 -10.70 -9.37 15.42
N GLY A 130 -11.39 -8.69 16.34
CA GLY A 130 -12.51 -7.79 16.01
C GLY A 130 -12.08 -6.52 15.25
N GLY A 131 -10.79 -6.16 15.29
CA GLY A 131 -10.27 -5.00 14.56
C GLY A 131 -10.42 -5.13 13.04
N GLU A 132 -10.02 -6.29 12.47
CA GLU A 132 -10.27 -6.60 11.07
C GLU A 132 -11.76 -6.56 10.72
N ALA A 133 -12.60 -7.12 11.58
CA ALA A 133 -14.04 -7.12 11.35
C ALA A 133 -14.62 -5.70 11.34
N SER A 134 -14.04 -4.78 12.12
CA SER A 134 -14.41 -3.36 12.09
C SER A 134 -14.07 -2.71 10.75
N VAL A 135 -12.89 -3.00 10.19
CA VAL A 135 -12.45 -2.40 8.92
C VAL A 135 -13.09 -3.05 7.70
N PHE A 136 -13.12 -4.39 7.65
CA PHE A 136 -13.48 -5.18 6.47
C PHE A 136 -14.84 -5.90 6.59
N GLY A 137 -15.51 -5.82 7.73
CA GLY A 137 -16.78 -6.54 7.97
C GLY A 137 -16.61 -8.05 8.25
N VAL A 138 -15.39 -8.57 8.28
CA VAL A 138 -15.08 -9.96 8.64
C VAL A 138 -13.64 -10.07 9.16
N THR A 139 -13.42 -11.04 10.05
CA THR A 139 -12.09 -11.49 10.46
C THR A 139 -11.63 -12.58 9.49
N MET A 140 -10.46 -12.45 8.90
CA MET A 140 -9.97 -13.38 7.86
C MET A 140 -8.57 -13.93 8.16
N THR A 141 -7.74 -13.17 8.87
CA THR A 141 -6.46 -13.65 9.37
C THR A 141 -6.66 -14.80 10.35
N GLN A 142 -5.72 -15.74 10.38
CA GLN A 142 -5.72 -16.89 11.28
C GLN A 142 -4.49 -16.84 12.19
N GLY A 143 -4.69 -17.14 13.48
CA GLY A 143 -3.56 -17.43 14.37
C GLY A 143 -3.07 -18.85 14.11
N ALA A 144 -2.04 -19.00 13.28
CA ALA A 144 -1.58 -20.31 12.81
C ALA A 144 -0.05 -20.32 12.65
N ASP A 145 0.64 -20.41 13.78
CA ASP A 145 2.09 -20.34 13.86
C ASP A 145 2.78 -21.39 12.97
N GLY A 146 3.78 -20.96 12.21
CA GLY A 146 4.56 -21.86 11.35
C GLY A 146 3.80 -22.45 10.15
N THR A 147 2.74 -21.80 9.68
CA THR A 147 2.02 -22.25 8.48
C THR A 147 2.92 -22.14 7.27
N LYS A 148 3.19 -23.27 6.63
CA LYS A 148 3.97 -23.31 5.38
C LYS A 148 3.13 -22.85 4.21
N VAL A 149 3.67 -21.91 3.44
CA VAL A 149 3.10 -21.39 2.19
C VAL A 149 4.17 -21.36 1.11
N LYS A 150 3.75 -21.44 -0.15
CA LYS A 150 4.65 -21.45 -1.32
C LYS A 150 4.19 -20.43 -2.34
N ALA A 151 5.15 -19.79 -2.97
CA ALA A 151 4.90 -18.88 -4.07
C ALA A 151 4.01 -19.48 -5.17
N THR A 152 2.92 -18.78 -5.48
CA THR A 152 2.02 -19.11 -6.59
C THR A 152 2.68 -18.75 -7.93
N ALA A 153 2.05 -19.13 -9.04
CA ALA A 153 2.52 -18.68 -10.36
C ALA A 153 2.51 -17.14 -10.46
N LYS A 154 1.43 -16.51 -9.97
CA LYS A 154 1.28 -15.05 -9.93
C LYS A 154 2.28 -14.39 -8.97
N GLY A 155 2.53 -14.99 -7.82
CA GLY A 155 3.57 -14.53 -6.89
C GLY A 155 4.96 -14.51 -7.52
N LYS A 156 5.34 -15.56 -8.25
CA LYS A 156 6.64 -15.61 -8.95
C LYS A 156 6.75 -14.59 -10.09
N GLU A 157 5.64 -14.28 -10.75
CA GLU A 157 5.58 -13.26 -11.79
C GLU A 157 5.77 -11.86 -11.21
N LEU A 158 5.02 -11.53 -10.16
CA LEU A 158 4.96 -10.17 -9.61
C LEU A 158 6.00 -9.89 -8.53
N ILE A 159 6.51 -10.93 -7.87
CA ILE A 159 7.50 -10.86 -6.80
C ILE A 159 8.62 -11.87 -7.10
N PRO A 160 9.48 -11.64 -8.09
CA PRO A 160 10.51 -12.63 -8.50
C PRO A 160 11.42 -13.12 -7.36
N SER A 161 11.58 -12.32 -6.30
CA SER A 161 12.35 -12.69 -5.11
C SER A 161 11.61 -13.65 -4.16
N ILE A 162 10.28 -13.84 -4.29
CA ILE A 162 9.48 -14.81 -3.52
C ILE A 162 9.70 -16.25 -4.04
N ASN A 163 10.93 -16.73 -4.06
CA ASN A 163 11.27 -18.00 -4.71
C ASN A 163 11.39 -19.19 -3.75
N LYS A 164 10.92 -19.05 -2.50
CA LYS A 164 11.03 -20.08 -1.46
C LYS A 164 9.70 -20.35 -0.75
N GLU A 165 9.61 -21.55 -0.16
CA GLU A 165 8.65 -21.82 0.91
C GLU A 165 9.03 -20.97 2.12
N HIS A 166 8.05 -20.33 2.74
CA HIS A 166 8.22 -19.59 3.99
C HIS A 166 7.12 -19.95 4.99
N LEU A 167 7.35 -19.53 6.23
CA LEU A 167 6.44 -19.72 7.34
C LEU A 167 5.67 -18.42 7.59
N SER A 168 4.36 -18.53 7.72
CA SER A 168 3.47 -17.45 8.15
C SER A 168 2.79 -17.83 9.45
N SER A 169 2.73 -16.90 10.40
CA SER A 169 2.01 -17.09 11.67
C SER A 169 0.68 -16.35 11.70
N ARG A 170 0.43 -15.52 10.68
CA ARG A 170 -0.82 -14.75 10.49
C ARG A 170 -1.32 -14.83 9.04
N PRO A 171 -1.46 -16.03 8.45
CA PRO A 171 -1.95 -16.14 7.09
C PRO A 171 -3.45 -15.83 7.01
N VAL A 172 -3.90 -15.42 5.84
CA VAL A 172 -5.31 -15.12 5.56
C VAL A 172 -6.03 -16.36 5.04
N SER A 173 -7.24 -16.60 5.54
CA SER A 173 -8.10 -17.69 5.08
C SER A 173 -8.81 -17.36 3.76
N MET A 174 -8.42 -18.07 2.69
CA MET A 174 -9.04 -17.91 1.36
C MET A 174 -10.51 -18.34 1.37
N ALA A 175 -10.88 -19.36 2.17
CA ALA A 175 -12.26 -19.78 2.30
C ALA A 175 -13.18 -18.69 2.90
N ILE A 176 -12.64 -17.85 3.80
CA ILE A 176 -13.40 -16.70 4.33
C ILE A 176 -13.56 -15.64 3.25
N LEU A 177 -12.49 -15.32 2.52
CA LEU A 177 -12.55 -14.39 1.38
C LEU A 177 -13.58 -14.83 0.34
N ASP A 178 -13.58 -16.11 -0.05
CA ASP A 178 -14.56 -16.70 -0.98
C ASP A 178 -15.99 -16.57 -0.44
N SER A 179 -16.22 -16.92 0.83
CA SER A 179 -17.55 -16.86 1.46
C SER A 179 -18.14 -15.45 1.54
N ARG A 180 -17.26 -14.44 1.53
CA ARG A 180 -17.61 -13.02 1.57
C ARG A 180 -17.52 -12.35 0.20
N LYS A 181 -17.21 -13.11 -0.86
CA LYS A 181 -17.05 -12.61 -2.24
C LYS A 181 -15.99 -11.50 -2.37
N PHE A 182 -14.94 -11.58 -1.56
CA PHE A 182 -13.81 -10.66 -1.70
C PHE A 182 -13.10 -10.95 -3.02
N THR A 183 -12.59 -9.90 -3.66
CA THR A 183 -11.63 -10.07 -4.75
C THR A 183 -10.24 -10.21 -4.13
N TYR A 184 -9.44 -11.19 -4.54
CA TYR A 184 -8.09 -11.36 -3.99
C TYR A 184 -7.08 -11.95 -4.98
N GLU A 185 -5.81 -11.72 -4.66
CA GLU A 185 -4.64 -12.19 -5.38
C GLU A 185 -3.69 -12.84 -4.37
N SER A 186 -3.59 -14.17 -4.39
CA SER A 186 -2.62 -14.91 -3.57
C SER A 186 -1.25 -14.93 -4.25
N TYR A 187 -0.21 -14.47 -3.54
CA TYR A 187 1.16 -14.49 -4.02
C TYR A 187 1.95 -15.67 -3.45
N ALA A 188 1.58 -16.15 -2.26
CA ALA A 188 2.00 -17.44 -1.75
C ALA A 188 0.90 -18.07 -0.90
N ASP A 189 0.66 -19.37 -1.09
CA ASP A 189 -0.35 -20.12 -0.35
C ASP A 189 -0.02 -21.61 -0.20
N ASN A 190 -0.89 -22.32 0.51
CA ASN A 190 -0.91 -23.79 0.61
C ASN A 190 -2.24 -24.39 0.12
N GLY A 191 -3.00 -23.64 -0.69
CA GLY A 191 -4.34 -24.00 -1.13
C GLY A 191 -5.49 -23.68 -0.16
N THR A 192 -5.22 -23.25 1.08
CA THR A 192 -6.26 -22.81 2.02
C THR A 192 -5.95 -21.48 2.71
N LEU A 193 -4.67 -21.26 3.02
CA LEU A 193 -4.13 -20.10 3.71
C LEU A 193 -3.10 -19.42 2.82
N ALA A 194 -3.13 -18.09 2.77
CA ALA A 194 -2.27 -17.28 1.91
C ALA A 194 -1.55 -16.16 2.66
N ASP A 195 -0.28 -15.96 2.33
CA ASP A 195 0.58 -14.87 2.79
C ASP A 195 1.89 -14.87 1.97
N PRO A 196 2.23 -13.84 1.17
CA PRO A 196 1.49 -12.60 0.96
C PRO A 196 0.21 -12.77 0.15
N ILE A 197 -0.75 -11.88 0.41
CA ILE A 197 -2.04 -11.81 -0.31
C ILE A 197 -2.51 -10.36 -0.39
N ALA A 198 -3.08 -9.97 -1.53
CA ALA A 198 -3.83 -8.72 -1.68
C ALA A 198 -5.32 -9.02 -1.79
N PHE A 199 -6.18 -8.22 -1.17
CA PHE A 199 -7.62 -8.37 -1.26
C PHE A 199 -8.39 -7.04 -1.22
N GLN A 200 -9.62 -7.10 -1.71
CA GLN A 200 -10.62 -6.03 -1.66
C GLN A 200 -11.92 -6.60 -1.06
N ALA A 201 -12.40 -5.95 -0.01
CA ALA A 201 -13.73 -6.23 0.53
C ALA A 201 -14.84 -5.80 -0.45
N GLU A 202 -16.07 -6.23 -0.21
CA GLU A 202 -17.24 -5.75 -0.96
C GLU A 202 -17.30 -4.21 -0.84
N GLU A 203 -17.49 -3.53 -1.98
CA GLU A 203 -17.49 -2.05 -2.11
C GLU A 203 -16.15 -1.32 -1.89
N MET A 204 -15.10 -2.03 -1.45
CA MET A 204 -13.76 -1.45 -1.31
C MET A 204 -13.14 -1.22 -2.69
N LYS A 205 -12.75 0.03 -2.97
CA LYS A 205 -12.08 0.41 -4.24
C LYS A 205 -10.58 0.21 -4.19
N GLY A 206 -9.98 0.36 -3.02
CA GLY A 206 -8.56 0.20 -2.78
C GLY A 206 -8.15 -1.25 -2.56
N TRP A 207 -6.91 -1.49 -2.16
CA TRP A 207 -6.39 -2.82 -1.86
C TRP A 207 -5.78 -2.88 -0.48
N PHE A 208 -6.04 -3.96 0.26
CA PHE A 208 -5.26 -4.29 1.43
C PHE A 208 -4.29 -5.43 1.07
N VAL A 209 -3.02 -5.27 1.41
CA VAL A 209 -1.96 -6.22 1.10
C VAL A 209 -1.33 -6.70 2.39
N ASN A 210 -1.62 -7.94 2.76
CA ASN A 210 -0.98 -8.59 3.91
C ASN A 210 0.34 -9.21 3.44
N VAL A 211 1.44 -8.83 4.08
CA VAL A 211 2.79 -9.27 3.71
C VAL A 211 3.57 -9.70 4.95
N HIS A 212 3.77 -11.02 5.08
CA HIS A 212 4.62 -11.63 6.09
C HIS A 212 4.29 -11.14 7.50
N THR A 213 3.01 -11.17 7.86
CA THR A 213 2.57 -10.80 9.20
C THR A 213 3.04 -11.83 10.20
N TRP A 214 3.78 -11.33 11.17
CA TRP A 214 4.59 -12.04 12.16
C TRP A 214 5.60 -12.98 11.50
N PRO A 215 6.66 -12.42 10.86
CA PRO A 215 7.62 -13.23 10.12
C PRO A 215 8.50 -14.00 11.11
N GLU A 216 8.31 -15.32 11.18
CA GLU A 216 9.16 -16.22 11.95
C GLU A 216 10.42 -16.59 11.16
N GLY A 217 11.58 -16.14 11.64
CA GLY A 217 12.91 -16.75 11.46
C GLY A 217 13.50 -16.96 10.05
N VAL A 218 12.73 -16.76 8.99
CA VAL A 218 13.12 -17.13 7.61
C VAL A 218 13.27 -15.91 6.71
N ILE A 219 12.54 -14.83 6.99
CA ILE A 219 12.51 -13.64 6.13
C ILE A 219 13.24 -12.49 6.82
N THR A 220 14.31 -12.01 6.18
CA THR A 220 15.06 -10.83 6.64
C THR A 220 14.28 -9.55 6.31
N LYS A 221 14.62 -8.44 6.95
CA LYS A 221 13.92 -7.17 6.69
C LYS A 221 14.21 -6.64 5.29
N GLU A 222 15.39 -6.93 4.77
CA GLU A 222 15.78 -6.63 3.39
C GLU A 222 14.95 -7.45 2.40
N GLN A 223 14.75 -8.75 2.66
CA GLN A 223 13.91 -9.60 1.82
C GLN A 223 12.45 -9.12 1.84
N LEU A 224 11.91 -8.77 3.02
CA LEU A 224 10.59 -8.18 3.18
C LEU A 224 10.44 -6.89 2.35
N GLY A 225 11.41 -5.97 2.47
CA GLY A 225 11.41 -4.71 1.72
C GLY A 225 11.49 -4.93 0.21
N LEU A 226 12.34 -5.87 -0.24
CA LEU A 226 12.47 -6.24 -1.64
C LEU A 226 11.16 -6.79 -2.21
N GLU A 227 10.52 -7.72 -1.51
CA GLU A 227 9.26 -8.31 -1.96
C GLU A 227 8.11 -7.29 -2.04
N MET A 228 8.02 -6.37 -1.07
CA MET A 228 7.06 -5.27 -1.12
C MET A 228 7.33 -4.34 -2.32
N ALA A 229 8.60 -3.99 -2.56
CA ALA A 229 8.99 -3.11 -3.65
C ALA A 229 8.73 -3.74 -5.03
N GLU A 230 9.01 -5.03 -5.20
CA GLU A 230 8.68 -5.77 -6.43
C GLU A 230 7.18 -5.82 -6.67
N LEU A 231 6.38 -6.12 -5.63
CA LEU A 231 4.94 -6.15 -5.76
C LEU A 231 4.39 -4.76 -6.14
N LEU A 232 4.90 -3.69 -5.53
CA LEU A 232 4.50 -2.32 -5.88
C LEU A 232 4.80 -2.01 -7.35
N GLU A 233 6.05 -2.20 -7.77
CA GLU A 233 6.52 -1.96 -9.15
C GLU A 233 5.66 -2.72 -10.17
N ASN A 234 5.46 -4.03 -9.94
CA ASN A 234 4.90 -4.93 -10.94
C ASN A 234 3.37 -5.01 -10.92
N ARG A 235 2.71 -4.49 -9.88
CA ARG A 235 1.24 -4.62 -9.74
C ARG A 235 0.50 -3.31 -9.48
N PHE A 236 1.05 -2.43 -8.66
CA PHE A 236 0.31 -1.25 -8.18
C PHE A 236 0.78 0.06 -8.81
N LEU A 237 1.94 0.06 -9.48
CA LEU A 237 2.50 1.22 -10.17
C LEU A 237 2.51 1.09 -11.71
N VAL A 238 2.09 -0.04 -12.27
CA VAL A 238 2.18 -0.34 -13.72
C VAL A 238 1.40 0.65 -14.59
N ASP A 239 0.23 1.13 -14.14
CA ASP A 239 -0.64 2.00 -14.94
C ASP A 239 -0.19 3.48 -14.97
N GLN A 240 0.76 3.88 -14.10
CA GLN A 240 1.28 5.25 -14.04
C GLN A 240 2.01 5.64 -15.35
N ASP A 241 2.67 4.66 -15.96
CA ASP A 241 3.52 4.86 -17.13
C ASP A 241 2.70 5.11 -18.41
N VAL A 242 1.48 4.58 -18.48
CA VAL A 242 0.56 4.73 -19.62
C VAL A 242 -0.15 6.07 -19.55
N GLU A 243 -0.69 6.45 -18.38
CA GLU A 243 -1.35 7.76 -18.23
C GLU A 243 -0.40 8.95 -18.45
N ALA A 244 0.86 8.85 -18.01
CA ALA A 244 1.86 9.89 -18.25
C ALA A 244 2.16 10.05 -19.74
N LYS A 245 2.27 8.93 -20.48
CA LYS A 245 2.50 8.92 -21.94
C LYS A 245 1.30 9.45 -22.72
N ASP A 246 0.08 9.10 -22.32
CA ASP A 246 -1.15 9.56 -22.98
C ASP A 246 -1.40 11.06 -22.75
N LYS A 247 -1.13 11.56 -21.54
CA LYS A 247 -1.19 13.00 -21.24
C LYS A 247 -0.17 13.79 -22.05
N LEU A 248 1.08 13.30 -22.17
CA LEU A 248 2.10 13.91 -23.03
C LEU A 248 1.70 13.92 -24.50
N ALA A 249 1.17 12.81 -25.02
CA ALA A 249 0.72 12.71 -26.40
C ALA A 249 -0.42 13.69 -26.73
N ALA A 250 -1.38 13.87 -25.81
CA ALA A 250 -2.45 14.86 -25.94
C ALA A 250 -1.92 16.30 -25.97
N THR A 251 -0.94 16.64 -25.13
CA THR A 251 -0.31 17.97 -25.13
C THR A 251 0.44 18.25 -26.44
N TRP A 252 1.16 17.26 -26.99
CA TRP A 252 1.83 17.41 -28.29
C TRP A 252 0.85 17.53 -29.47
N GLY A 253 -0.30 16.86 -29.41
CA GLY A 253 -1.36 16.98 -30.42
C GLY A 253 -1.97 18.39 -30.48
N LEU A 254 -2.06 19.08 -29.35
CA LEU A 254 -2.57 20.46 -29.28
C LEU A 254 -1.57 21.50 -29.81
N ILE A 255 -0.26 21.26 -29.66
CA ILE A 255 0.80 22.17 -30.14
C ILE A 255 0.94 22.14 -31.68
N LYS A 256 0.59 21.02 -32.33
CA LYS A 256 0.72 20.89 -33.80
C LYS A 256 -0.46 21.46 -34.60
N ASN A 257 -1.51 21.92 -33.93
CA ASN A 257 -2.73 22.47 -34.57
C ASN A 257 -2.78 24.00 -34.57
N PHE A 258 -1.65 24.69 -34.36
CA PHE A 258 -1.49 26.14 -34.55
C PHE A 258 -0.53 26.45 -35.69
#